data_AF-A0A953QW88-F1
#
_entry.id   AF-A0A953QW88-F1
#
_cell.length_a   1.000
_cell.length_b   1.000
_cell.length_c   1.000
_cell.angle_alpha   90.00
_cell.angle_beta   90.00
_cell.angle_gamma   90.00
#
_symmetry.space_group_name_H-M   'P 1'
#
loop_
_entity.id
_entity.type
_entity.pdbx_description
1 polymer ?
#
loop_
_entity_poly.entity_id
_entity_poly.type
_entity_poly.pdbx_seq_one_letter_code
_entity_poly.pdbx_strand_id
1 'polypeptide(L)'
;MPPSLLLLGRRRELIADFARKWGCPLMIRLDYRRSPRQKPLGGVPLYTLDAMCGVCEYLFKRECLPLFHPNLDRFRDIYSVGVSLRSDGYEAEIEVVGRGFDAGDLRLGKAVPHERIAADLSDGSLSRRGTISDTDYRRERASRIERVRRLKAYIDFANRSAMLATDLNAFNPTHSFADSNAGIPHKYQRIPNTILRKLIEIVQTIRLSVIHGLPASKDFVASLSYLPGKDWILWDIYGDWYRR
;
A
#
# COMPACT_ATOMS: atom_id res chain seq x y z
N MET A 1 -16.10 1.16 7.88
CA MET A 1 -14.97 1.91 8.49
C MET A 1 -13.80 1.77 7.57
N PRO A 2 -12.99 2.83 7.38
CA PRO A 2 -11.85 2.75 6.51
C PRO A 2 -10.87 1.67 6.99
N PRO A 3 -10.17 1.01 6.06
CA PRO A 3 -9.18 -0.05 6.31
C PRO A 3 -7.95 0.41 7.10
N SER A 4 -7.74 1.72 7.14
CA SER A 4 -6.61 2.37 7.77
C SER A 4 -7.13 3.61 8.50
N LEU A 5 -6.40 4.03 9.52
CA LEU A 5 -6.69 5.20 10.34
C LEU A 5 -5.48 6.13 10.32
N LEU A 6 -5.55 7.18 9.51
CA LEU A 6 -4.60 8.30 9.61
C LEU A 6 -5.02 9.20 10.77
N LEU A 7 -4.14 9.40 11.75
CA LEU A 7 -4.40 10.33 12.85
C LEU A 7 -3.76 11.69 12.56
N LEU A 8 -4.60 12.72 12.51
CA LEU A 8 -4.17 14.11 12.39
C LEU A 8 -3.87 14.76 13.76
N GLY A 9 -4.16 14.06 14.86
CA GLY A 9 -3.91 14.50 16.23
C GLY A 9 -3.96 13.34 17.23
N ARG A 10 -3.58 13.62 18.49
CA ARG A 10 -3.55 12.63 19.59
C ARG A 10 -4.97 12.28 20.03
N ARG A 11 -5.49 11.13 19.59
CA ARG A 11 -6.86 10.67 19.84
C ARG A 11 -6.85 9.21 20.27
N ARG A 12 -6.66 8.96 21.57
CA ARG A 12 -6.50 7.61 22.13
C ARG A 12 -7.74 6.73 21.91
N GLU A 13 -8.92 7.34 22.04
CA GLU A 13 -10.21 6.70 21.83
C GLU A 13 -10.35 6.15 20.40
N LEU A 14 -9.89 6.88 19.39
CA LEU A 14 -9.93 6.43 18.00
C LEU A 14 -8.98 5.24 17.75
N ILE A 15 -7.80 5.24 18.40
CA ILE A 15 -6.88 4.11 18.33
C ILE A 15 -7.51 2.86 18.97
N ALA A 16 -8.11 3.02 20.15
CA ALA A 16 -8.75 1.92 20.88
C ALA A 16 -9.94 1.34 20.11
N ASP A 17 -10.78 2.19 19.52
CA ASP A 17 -11.92 1.76 18.71
C ASP A 17 -11.46 1.03 17.45
N PHE A 18 -10.44 1.54 16.78
CA PHE A 18 -9.87 0.90 15.60
C PHE A 18 -9.23 -0.45 15.94
N ALA A 19 -8.41 -0.53 17.00
CA ALA A 19 -7.77 -1.76 17.44
C ALA A 19 -8.80 -2.85 17.82
N ARG A 20 -9.81 -2.49 18.63
CA ARG A 20 -10.88 -3.42 19.03
C ARG A 20 -11.63 -3.98 17.83
N LYS A 21 -11.94 -3.13 16.86
CA LYS A 21 -12.72 -3.52 15.68
C LYS A 21 -11.97 -4.46 14.74
N TRP A 22 -10.66 -4.31 14.63
CA TRP A 22 -9.85 -5.12 13.72
C TRP A 22 -9.31 -6.41 14.35
N GLY A 23 -9.30 -6.53 15.69
CA GLY A 23 -9.02 -7.80 16.39
C GLY A 23 -7.62 -8.38 16.14
N CYS A 24 -6.68 -7.58 15.64
CA CYS A 24 -5.32 -8.00 15.28
C CYS A 24 -4.31 -6.90 15.65
N PRO A 25 -3.00 -7.21 15.73
CA PRO A 25 -1.99 -6.18 15.93
C PRO A 25 -2.09 -5.11 14.84
N LEU A 26 -1.87 -3.85 15.22
CA LEU A 26 -1.85 -2.73 14.30
C LEU A 26 -0.41 -2.42 13.91
N MET A 27 -0.17 -2.16 12.64
CA MET A 27 1.08 -1.59 12.16
C MET A 27 0.93 -0.09 12.02
N ILE A 28 2.02 0.63 12.27
CA ILE A 28 2.08 2.07 12.01
C ILE A 28 2.97 2.32 10.80
N ARG A 29 2.44 3.06 9.84
CA ARG A 29 3.21 3.74 8.83
C ARG A 29 3.25 5.24 9.10
N LEU A 30 4.26 5.89 8.55
CA LEU A 30 4.66 7.24 8.94
C LEU A 30 4.49 8.18 7.77
N ASP A 31 3.60 9.15 7.95
CA ASP A 31 3.60 10.36 7.15
C ASP A 31 4.28 11.48 7.97
N TYR A 32 4.95 12.42 7.30
CA TYR A 32 5.85 13.37 7.96
C TYR A 32 5.35 14.79 7.77
N ARG A 33 5.17 15.58 8.85
CA ARG A 33 4.87 17.01 8.71
C ARG A 33 6.09 17.85 8.33
N ARG A 34 7.29 17.38 8.68
CA ARG A 34 8.59 17.90 8.26
C ARG A 34 9.55 16.76 8.00
N SER A 35 10.49 16.94 7.08
CA SER A 35 11.52 15.94 6.82
C SER A 35 12.40 15.73 8.06
N PRO A 36 12.32 14.56 8.74
CA PRO A 36 13.08 14.35 9.95
C PRO A 36 14.55 14.02 9.62
N ARG A 37 15.48 14.42 10.48
CA ARG A 37 16.90 14.01 10.36
C ARG A 37 17.10 12.50 10.46
N GLN A 38 16.23 11.80 11.20
CA GLN A 38 16.23 10.35 11.33
C GLN A 38 14.80 9.81 11.20
N LYS A 39 14.56 9.01 10.17
CA LYS A 39 13.27 8.36 9.90
C LYS A 39 13.05 7.27 10.96
N PRO A 40 11.99 7.33 11.78
CA PRO A 40 11.64 6.21 12.65
C PRO A 40 11.32 4.99 11.80
N LEU A 41 11.67 3.79 12.28
CA LEU A 41 11.26 2.54 11.62
C LEU A 41 9.74 2.39 11.76
N GLY A 42 9.03 2.45 10.63
CA GLY A 42 7.63 2.04 10.52
C GLY A 42 7.50 0.57 10.17
N GLY A 43 6.27 0.06 10.11
CA GLY A 43 5.99 -1.28 9.62
C GLY A 43 6.17 -2.41 10.65
N VAL A 44 6.34 -2.07 11.93
CA VAL A 44 6.40 -3.05 13.02
C VAL A 44 4.99 -3.24 13.61
N PRO A 45 4.53 -4.48 13.83
CA PRO A 45 3.25 -4.73 14.48
C PRO A 45 3.28 -4.35 15.96
N LEU A 46 2.24 -3.64 16.39
CA LEU A 46 1.98 -3.24 17.77
C LEU A 46 0.82 -4.07 18.30
N TYR A 47 1.06 -4.78 19.40
CA TYR A 47 0.13 -5.79 19.92
C TYR A 47 -0.74 -5.27 21.07
N THR A 48 -0.36 -4.18 21.72
CA THR A 48 -1.08 -3.61 22.87
C THR A 48 -1.50 -2.18 22.60
N LEU A 49 -2.64 -1.78 23.18
CA LEU A 49 -3.12 -0.40 23.10
C LEU A 49 -2.09 0.58 23.68
N ASP A 50 -1.42 0.22 24.77
CA ASP A 50 -0.40 1.07 25.37
C ASP A 50 0.82 1.27 24.46
N ALA A 51 1.25 0.23 23.73
CA ALA A 51 2.30 0.38 22.71
C ALA A 51 1.83 1.28 21.55
N MET A 52 0.58 1.10 21.08
CA MET A 52 0.00 1.95 20.04
C MET A 52 -0.05 3.42 20.46
N CYS A 53 -0.50 3.70 21.69
CA CYS A 53 -0.55 5.05 22.24
C CYS A 53 0.85 5.63 22.46
N GLY A 54 1.78 4.86 23.04
CA GLY A 54 3.15 5.32 23.27
C GLY A 54 3.88 5.67 21.98
N VAL A 55 3.77 4.83 20.95
CA VAL A 55 4.35 5.13 19.62
C VAL A 55 3.65 6.33 18.98
N CYS A 56 2.33 6.44 19.08
CA CYS A 56 1.58 7.59 18.59
C CYS A 56 2.07 8.92 19.22
N GLU A 57 2.23 8.96 20.54
CA GLU A 57 2.75 10.12 21.26
C GLU A 57 4.17 10.48 20.83
N TYR A 58 5.03 9.46 20.70
CA TYR A 58 6.40 9.63 20.21
C TYR A 58 6.44 10.25 18.82
N LEU A 59 5.61 9.77 17.90
CA LEU A 59 5.54 10.26 16.52
C LEU A 59 5.03 11.70 16.45
N PHE A 60 3.97 12.03 17.19
CA PHE A 60 3.47 13.41 17.22
C PHE A 60 4.49 14.40 17.81
N LYS A 61 5.27 13.99 18.84
CA LYS A 61 6.37 14.83 19.36
C LYS A 61 7.44 15.13 18.30
N ARG A 62 7.58 14.26 17.30
CA ARG A 62 8.48 14.42 16.16
C ARG A 62 7.79 14.99 14.92
N GLU A 63 6.61 15.57 15.06
CA GLU A 63 5.81 16.11 13.95
C GLU A 63 5.53 15.06 12.85
N CYS A 64 5.39 13.79 13.23
CA CYS A 64 5.00 12.69 12.35
C CYS A 64 3.53 12.33 12.57
N LEU A 65 2.81 12.02 11.50
CA LEU A 65 1.41 11.59 11.50
C LEU A 65 1.37 10.05 11.42
N PRO A 66 0.82 9.37 12.44
CA PRO A 66 0.73 7.92 12.41
C PRO A 66 -0.46 7.47 11.56
N LEU A 67 -0.19 6.57 10.63
CA LEU A 67 -1.18 5.83 9.85
C LEU A 67 -1.25 4.40 10.39
N PHE A 68 -2.30 4.11 11.15
CA PHE A 68 -2.57 2.78 11.66
C PHE A 68 -3.26 1.94 10.60
N HIS A 69 -2.80 0.71 10.42
CA HIS A 69 -3.49 -0.28 9.61
C HIS A 69 -3.40 -1.65 10.29
N PRO A 70 -4.35 -2.57 10.07
CA PRO A 70 -4.23 -3.94 10.56
C PRO A 70 -2.94 -4.59 10.02
N ASN A 71 -2.29 -5.43 10.82
CA ASN A 71 -1.11 -6.20 10.39
C ASN A 71 -1.53 -7.25 9.34
N LEU A 72 -1.58 -6.79 8.09
CA LEU A 72 -1.98 -7.58 6.94
C LEU A 72 -0.77 -7.82 6.04
N ASP A 73 -0.70 -9.04 5.51
CA ASP A 73 0.31 -9.41 4.54
C ASP A 73 0.05 -8.68 3.21
N ARG A 74 0.90 -7.69 2.91
CA ARG A 74 0.90 -6.93 1.65
C ARG A 74 1.09 -7.82 0.43
N PHE A 75 1.69 -9.00 0.56
CA PHE A 75 1.90 -9.93 -0.55
C PHE A 75 0.62 -10.67 -0.97
N ARG A 76 -0.50 -10.41 -0.29
CA ARG A 76 -1.83 -10.92 -0.64
C ARG A 76 -2.63 -9.96 -1.52
N ASP A 77 -2.03 -8.86 -1.98
CA ASP A 77 -2.73 -7.88 -2.80
C ASP A 77 -3.14 -8.44 -4.18
N ILE A 78 -4.40 -8.23 -4.52
CA ILE A 78 -4.92 -8.54 -5.86
C ILE A 78 -4.61 -7.36 -6.79
N TYR A 79 -4.73 -6.14 -6.27
CA TYR A 79 -4.38 -4.90 -6.98
C TYR A 79 -3.51 -4.05 -6.09
N SER A 80 -2.45 -3.50 -6.69
CA SER A 80 -1.58 -2.52 -6.06
C SER A 80 -1.71 -1.21 -6.83
N VAL A 81 -1.89 -0.09 -6.13
CA VAL A 81 -2.28 1.18 -6.74
C VAL A 81 -1.38 2.32 -6.28
N GLY A 82 -0.88 3.08 -7.26
CA GLY A 82 -0.36 4.42 -7.05
C GLY A 82 -1.40 5.45 -7.48
N VAL A 83 -1.68 6.44 -6.65
CA VAL A 83 -2.55 7.56 -6.98
C VAL A 83 -1.73 8.82 -6.87
N SER A 84 -1.70 9.63 -7.92
CA SER A 84 -1.08 10.95 -7.96
C SER A 84 -2.17 12.03 -8.01
N LEU A 85 -2.05 13.01 -7.12
CA LEU A 85 -3.02 14.07 -6.89
C LEU A 85 -2.30 15.41 -6.91
N ARG A 86 -2.82 16.36 -7.66
CA ARG A 86 -2.32 17.74 -7.61
C ARG A 86 -2.97 18.51 -6.47
N SER A 87 -2.22 19.41 -5.85
CA SER A 87 -2.73 20.23 -4.75
C SER A 87 -3.77 21.25 -5.19
N ASP A 88 -3.72 21.70 -6.44
CA ASP A 88 -4.52 22.78 -7.02
C ASP A 88 -5.70 22.29 -7.89
N GLY A 89 -5.91 20.98 -8.03
CA GLY A 89 -6.92 20.42 -8.94
C GLY A 89 -7.77 19.31 -8.34
N TYR A 90 -8.81 18.91 -9.06
CA TYR A 90 -9.60 17.71 -8.74
C TYR A 90 -9.23 16.52 -9.64
N GLU A 91 -8.15 16.63 -10.42
CA GLU A 91 -7.69 15.56 -11.27
C GLU A 91 -6.83 14.57 -10.48
N ALA A 92 -7.11 13.28 -10.66
CA ALA A 92 -6.30 12.18 -10.14
C ALA A 92 -5.78 11.32 -11.29
N GLU A 93 -4.49 11.01 -11.24
CA GLU A 93 -3.87 9.99 -12.09
C GLU A 93 -3.65 8.74 -11.25
N ILE A 94 -4.23 7.63 -11.68
CA ILE A 94 -4.26 6.37 -10.93
C ILE A 94 -3.60 5.29 -11.79
N GLU A 95 -2.58 4.67 -11.24
CA GLU A 95 -1.88 3.53 -11.83
C GLU A 95 -2.23 2.27 -11.07
N VAL A 96 -2.91 1.32 -11.73
CA VAL A 96 -3.35 0.06 -11.14
C VAL A 96 -2.53 -1.08 -11.70
N VAL A 97 -1.77 -1.70 -10.81
CA VAL A 97 -1.00 -2.90 -11.09
C VAL A 97 -1.80 -4.12 -10.64
N GLY A 98 -1.92 -5.10 -11.55
CA GLY A 98 -2.72 -6.31 -11.34
C GLY A 98 -2.01 -7.38 -10.51
N ARG A 99 -2.74 -8.46 -10.24
CA ARG A 99 -2.31 -9.56 -9.36
C ARG A 99 -0.90 -10.07 -9.67
N GLY A 100 -0.06 -10.14 -8.64
CA GLY A 100 1.32 -10.64 -8.73
C GLY A 100 2.40 -9.56 -8.88
N PHE A 101 2.01 -8.31 -9.05
CA PHE A 101 2.89 -7.16 -9.26
C PHE A 101 2.57 -6.04 -8.24
N ASP A 102 3.57 -5.23 -7.88
CA ASP A 102 3.46 -4.19 -6.86
C ASP A 102 3.51 -2.80 -7.52
N ALA A 103 2.72 -1.82 -7.07
CA ALA A 103 2.77 -0.46 -7.63
C ALA A 103 4.15 0.22 -7.40
N GLY A 104 4.91 -0.25 -6.41
CA GLY A 104 6.31 0.11 -6.24
C GLY A 104 7.21 -0.38 -7.37
N ASP A 105 6.85 -1.42 -8.13
CA ASP A 105 7.60 -1.84 -9.32
C ASP A 105 7.57 -0.77 -10.41
N LEU A 106 6.44 -0.09 -10.62
CA LEU A 106 6.34 1.07 -11.53
C LEU A 106 7.27 2.20 -11.10
N ARG A 107 7.28 2.51 -9.80
CA ARG A 107 8.13 3.57 -9.22
C ARG A 107 9.62 3.26 -9.33
N LEU A 108 9.99 1.98 -9.43
CA LEU A 108 11.36 1.54 -9.70
C LEU A 108 11.71 1.54 -11.20
N GLY A 109 10.83 2.09 -12.05
CA GLY A 109 11.02 2.17 -13.50
C GLY A 109 10.82 0.83 -14.22
N LYS A 110 10.20 -0.16 -13.57
CA LYS A 110 9.91 -1.44 -14.23
C LYS A 110 8.71 -1.30 -15.14
N ALA A 111 8.83 -1.86 -16.34
CA ALA A 111 7.76 -1.91 -17.32
C ALA A 111 6.75 -3.00 -16.97
N VAL A 112 6.00 -2.84 -15.87
CA VAL A 112 4.91 -3.76 -15.51
C VAL A 112 3.60 -3.32 -16.16
N PRO A 113 2.78 -4.24 -16.69
CA PRO A 113 1.50 -3.84 -17.26
C PRO A 113 0.54 -3.37 -16.19
N HIS A 114 -0.11 -2.27 -16.50
CA HIS A 114 -0.95 -1.56 -15.57
C HIS A 114 -2.06 -0.83 -16.31
N GLU A 115 -3.10 -0.47 -15.57
CA GLU A 115 -4.07 0.50 -16.04
C GLU A 115 -3.65 1.88 -15.62
N ARG A 116 -3.73 2.82 -16.56
CA ARG A 116 -3.67 4.24 -16.27
C ARG A 116 -5.07 4.82 -16.38
N ILE A 117 -5.57 5.30 -15.26
CA ILE A 117 -6.89 5.91 -15.12
C ILE A 117 -6.67 7.37 -14.77
N ALA A 118 -7.30 8.28 -15.52
CA ALA A 118 -7.49 9.66 -15.11
C ALA A 118 -8.94 9.81 -14.64
N ALA A 119 -9.11 10.42 -13.47
CA ALA A 119 -10.41 10.64 -12.86
C ALA A 119 -10.57 12.11 -12.46
N ASP A 120 -11.78 12.64 -12.64
CA ASP A 120 -12.21 13.90 -12.06
C ASP A 120 -12.85 13.60 -10.70
N LEU A 121 -12.26 14.12 -9.64
CA LEU A 121 -12.71 13.89 -8.26
C LEU A 121 -13.84 14.82 -7.84
N SER A 122 -14.19 15.84 -8.64
CA SER A 122 -15.33 16.72 -8.35
C SER A 122 -16.67 15.97 -8.46
N ASP A 123 -16.78 15.06 -9.44
CA ASP A 123 -17.97 14.24 -9.71
C ASP A 123 -17.70 12.73 -9.68
N GLY A 124 -16.42 12.31 -9.56
CA GLY A 124 -16.00 10.91 -9.54
C GLY A 124 -15.97 10.27 -10.93
N SER A 125 -16.07 11.05 -12.00
CA SER A 125 -16.07 10.56 -13.37
C SER A 125 -14.67 10.13 -13.83
N LEU A 126 -14.64 9.25 -14.84
CA LEU A 126 -13.39 8.81 -15.47
C LEU A 126 -13.19 9.59 -16.76
N SER A 127 -12.15 10.41 -16.82
CA SER A 127 -11.79 11.16 -18.02
C SER A 127 -10.98 10.32 -19.01
N ARG A 128 -10.17 9.37 -18.51
CA ARG A 128 -9.39 8.45 -19.34
C ARG A 128 -9.17 7.12 -18.64
N ARG A 129 -9.16 6.03 -19.41
CA ARG A 129 -8.78 4.71 -18.89
C ARG A 129 -8.14 3.85 -19.98
N GLY A 130 -6.85 3.57 -19.86
CA GLY A 130 -6.10 2.73 -20.79
C GLY A 130 -5.31 1.62 -20.09
N THR A 131 -5.03 0.53 -20.80
CA THR A 131 -4.10 -0.52 -20.36
C THR A 131 -2.78 -0.32 -21.08
N ILE A 132 -1.67 -0.30 -20.33
CA ILE A 132 -0.33 -0.09 -20.88
C ILE A 132 0.36 -1.45 -21.01
N SER A 133 0.45 -1.92 -22.27
CA SER A 133 1.23 -3.05 -22.80
C SER A 133 0.93 -4.48 -22.31
N ASP A 134 0.13 -5.23 -23.08
CA ASP A 134 -0.03 -6.69 -22.92
C ASP A 134 1.21 -7.49 -23.36
N THR A 135 2.02 -6.95 -24.27
CA THR A 135 3.24 -7.61 -24.78
C THR A 135 4.32 -7.69 -23.71
N ASP A 136 4.51 -6.63 -22.93
CA ASP A 136 5.47 -6.62 -21.82
C ASP A 136 5.03 -7.54 -20.67
N TYR A 137 3.73 -7.83 -20.57
CA TYR A 137 3.17 -8.73 -19.55
C TYR A 137 3.81 -10.10 -19.51
N ARG A 138 3.98 -10.73 -20.68
CA ARG A 138 4.53 -12.09 -20.74
C ARG A 138 5.97 -12.13 -20.25
N ARG A 139 6.78 -11.13 -20.62
CA ARG A 139 8.18 -11.01 -20.18
C ARG A 139 8.27 -10.77 -18.68
N GLU A 140 7.52 -9.79 -18.16
CA GLU A 140 7.54 -9.47 -16.74
C GLU A 140 6.97 -10.60 -15.87
N ARG A 141 5.92 -11.28 -16.35
CA ARG A 141 5.38 -12.48 -15.69
C ARG A 141 6.46 -13.57 -15.59
N ALA A 142 7.17 -13.87 -16.67
CA ALA A 142 8.25 -14.86 -16.64
C ALA A 142 9.39 -14.45 -15.68
N SER A 143 9.82 -13.20 -15.74
CA SER A 143 10.84 -12.63 -14.84
C SER A 143 10.41 -12.71 -13.37
N ARG A 144 9.16 -12.39 -13.07
CA ARG A 144 8.59 -12.45 -11.72
C ARG A 144 8.54 -13.88 -11.20
N ILE A 145 8.08 -14.82 -12.00
CA ILE A 145 8.03 -16.26 -11.67
C ILE A 145 9.44 -16.77 -11.35
N GLU A 146 10.42 -16.42 -12.17
CA GLU A 146 11.81 -16.82 -11.96
C GLU A 146 12.41 -16.22 -10.68
N ARG A 147 12.16 -14.93 -10.41
CA ARG A 147 12.59 -14.28 -9.16
C ARG A 147 11.97 -14.97 -7.95
N VAL A 148 10.68 -15.29 -8.01
CA VAL A 148 9.95 -16.02 -6.97
C VAL A 148 10.57 -17.41 -6.74
N ARG A 149 10.91 -18.12 -7.82
CA ARG A 149 11.58 -19.43 -7.75
C ARG A 149 12.93 -19.35 -7.05
N ARG A 150 13.75 -18.36 -7.40
CA ARG A 150 15.07 -18.14 -6.76
C ARG A 150 14.94 -17.81 -5.28
N LEU A 151 13.96 -16.97 -4.91
CA LEU A 151 13.73 -16.61 -3.51
C LEU A 151 13.35 -17.85 -2.67
N LYS A 152 12.49 -18.73 -3.20
CA LYS A 152 12.17 -20.01 -2.55
C LYS A 152 13.41 -20.87 -2.35
N ALA A 153 14.21 -21.07 -3.40
CA ALA A 153 15.42 -21.87 -3.31
C ALA A 153 16.40 -21.33 -2.26
N TYR A 154 16.49 -20.00 -2.14
CA TYR A 154 17.28 -19.35 -1.10
C TYR A 154 16.70 -19.58 0.31
N ILE A 155 15.38 -19.40 0.49
CA ILE A 155 14.71 -19.67 1.77
C ILE A 155 14.91 -21.13 2.21
N ASP A 156 14.70 -22.08 1.30
CA ASP A 156 14.91 -23.51 1.54
C ASP A 156 16.36 -23.79 1.94
N PHE A 157 17.32 -23.21 1.21
CA PHE A 157 18.75 -23.33 1.53
C PHE A 157 19.06 -22.77 2.92
N ALA A 158 18.60 -21.54 3.22
CA ALA A 158 18.89 -20.86 4.48
C ALA A 158 18.27 -21.55 5.71
N ASN A 159 17.08 -22.14 5.54
CA ASN A 159 16.44 -22.95 6.57
C ASN A 159 17.18 -24.28 6.79
N ARG A 160 17.61 -24.95 5.71
CA ARG A 160 18.35 -26.22 5.79
C ARG A 160 19.78 -26.06 6.32
N SER A 161 20.40 -24.91 6.07
CA SER A 161 21.76 -24.64 6.53
C SER A 161 21.84 -24.31 8.04
N ALA A 162 20.68 -24.22 8.73
CA ALA A 162 20.57 -23.87 10.15
C ALA A 162 21.27 -22.54 10.52
N MET A 163 21.52 -21.67 9.54
CA MET A 163 22.22 -20.39 9.74
C MET A 163 21.32 -19.29 10.29
N LEU A 164 20.02 -19.55 10.40
CA LEU A 164 19.03 -18.59 10.88
C LEU A 164 18.42 -19.06 12.19
N ALA A 165 18.30 -18.14 13.14
CA ALA A 165 17.65 -18.38 14.43
C ALA A 165 16.13 -18.57 14.32
N THR A 166 15.55 -18.29 13.15
CA THR A 166 14.10 -18.35 12.88
C THR A 166 13.85 -19.07 11.57
N ASP A 167 12.89 -20.01 11.57
CA ASP A 167 12.42 -20.67 10.35
C ASP A 167 11.74 -19.67 9.42
N LEU A 168 12.38 -19.38 8.28
CA LEU A 168 11.84 -18.49 7.26
C LEU A 168 10.60 -19.08 6.56
N ASN A 169 10.29 -20.37 6.75
CA ASN A 169 9.03 -20.94 6.28
C ASN A 169 7.83 -20.36 7.06
N ALA A 170 8.03 -19.81 8.26
CA ALA A 170 7.00 -19.05 8.96
C ALA A 170 6.76 -17.65 8.35
N PHE A 171 7.76 -17.12 7.62
CA PHE A 171 7.64 -15.95 6.75
C PHE A 171 7.20 -16.31 5.33
N ASN A 172 6.96 -17.58 5.03
CA ASN A 172 6.48 -18.03 3.73
C ASN A 172 5.20 -17.24 3.45
N PRO A 173 5.18 -16.35 2.45
CA PRO A 173 4.00 -15.54 2.17
C PRO A 173 2.93 -16.53 1.70
N THR A 174 2.10 -16.95 2.65
CA THR A 174 1.38 -18.24 2.66
C THR A 174 0.32 -18.35 1.56
N HIS A 175 0.18 -17.33 0.71
CA HIS A 175 -0.70 -17.33 -0.46
C HIS A 175 -0.07 -16.84 -1.77
N SER A 176 1.23 -16.55 -1.81
CA SER A 176 1.90 -16.05 -3.03
C SER A 176 2.85 -17.08 -3.66
N PHE A 177 3.38 -18.01 -2.85
CA PHE A 177 4.49 -18.85 -3.31
C PHE A 177 4.06 -20.25 -3.74
N ALA A 178 3.18 -20.95 -3.03
CA ALA A 178 2.79 -22.33 -3.41
C ALA A 178 2.22 -22.44 -4.84
N ASP A 179 1.56 -21.38 -5.31
CA ASP A 179 0.85 -21.30 -6.60
C ASP A 179 1.50 -20.31 -7.59
N SER A 180 2.83 -20.23 -7.63
CA SER A 180 3.54 -19.17 -8.39
C SER A 180 3.22 -19.10 -9.90
N ASN A 181 2.61 -20.15 -10.48
CA ASN A 181 2.01 -20.11 -11.83
C ASN A 181 0.50 -19.79 -11.85
N ALA A 182 -0.26 -20.14 -10.81
CA ALA A 182 -1.72 -20.03 -10.76
C ALA A 182 -2.21 -18.67 -10.21
N GLY A 183 -1.35 -17.92 -9.52
CA GLY A 183 -1.70 -16.60 -8.97
C GLY A 183 -1.61 -15.44 -9.95
N ILE A 184 -0.64 -15.43 -10.86
CA ILE A 184 -0.45 -14.36 -11.84
C ILE A 184 -1.19 -14.76 -13.13
N PRO A 185 -2.24 -14.03 -13.54
CA PRO A 185 -2.99 -14.33 -14.76
C PRO A 185 -2.09 -14.50 -16.00
N HIS A 186 -2.60 -15.13 -17.06
CA HIS A 186 -1.85 -15.23 -18.33
C HIS A 186 -1.97 -13.96 -19.19
N LYS A 187 -2.94 -13.11 -18.87
CA LYS A 187 -3.18 -11.81 -19.50
C LYS A 187 -3.53 -10.81 -18.40
N TYR A 188 -3.19 -9.54 -18.62
CA TYR A 188 -3.57 -8.50 -17.67
C TYR A 188 -5.11 -8.46 -17.51
N GLN A 189 -5.57 -8.49 -16.26
CA GLN A 189 -6.99 -8.41 -15.92
C GLN A 189 -7.26 -7.02 -15.36
N ARG A 190 -8.08 -6.26 -16.08
CA ARG A 190 -8.49 -4.93 -15.65
C ARG A 190 -9.25 -5.00 -14.33
N ILE A 191 -9.10 -3.96 -13.52
CA ILE A 191 -9.86 -3.82 -12.29
C ILE A 191 -11.36 -3.73 -12.61
N PRO A 192 -12.22 -4.53 -11.96
CA PRO A 192 -13.67 -4.43 -12.15
C PRO A 192 -14.20 -3.03 -11.82
N ASN A 193 -15.18 -2.55 -12.59
CA ASN A 193 -15.76 -1.21 -12.38
C ASN A 193 -16.34 -1.02 -10.97
N THR A 194 -16.86 -2.08 -10.35
CA THR A 194 -17.38 -2.06 -8.98
C THR A 194 -16.27 -1.80 -7.95
N ILE A 195 -15.09 -2.39 -8.14
CA ILE A 195 -13.92 -2.19 -7.28
C ILE A 195 -13.29 -0.82 -7.56
N LEU A 196 -13.21 -0.42 -8.83
CA LEU A 196 -12.70 0.89 -9.25
C LEU A 196 -13.54 2.03 -8.68
N ARG A 197 -14.87 1.94 -8.71
CA ARG A 197 -15.74 3.00 -8.16
C ARG A 197 -15.42 3.28 -6.69
N LYS A 198 -15.29 2.23 -5.88
CA LYS A 198 -14.88 2.35 -4.47
C LYS A 198 -13.49 2.98 -4.32
N LEU A 199 -12.55 2.68 -5.21
CA LEU A 199 -11.24 3.33 -5.23
C LEU A 199 -11.39 4.83 -5.46
N ILE A 200 -12.19 5.24 -6.45
CA ILE A 200 -12.44 6.66 -6.73
C ILE A 200 -13.05 7.36 -5.51
N GLU A 201 -14.05 6.77 -4.85
CA GLU A 201 -14.66 7.31 -3.63
C GLU A 201 -13.62 7.52 -2.50
N ILE A 202 -12.70 6.57 -2.33
CA ILE A 202 -11.59 6.69 -1.36
C ILE A 202 -10.66 7.83 -1.76
N VAL A 203 -10.31 7.94 -3.04
CA VAL A 203 -9.43 9.01 -3.54
C VAL A 203 -10.08 10.38 -3.40
N GLN A 204 -11.39 10.51 -3.65
CA GLN A 204 -12.16 11.72 -3.38
C GLN A 204 -12.09 12.10 -1.90
N THR A 205 -12.25 11.12 -1.00
CA THR A 205 -12.13 11.34 0.45
C THR A 205 -10.73 11.84 0.83
N ILE A 206 -9.68 11.24 0.26
CA ILE A 206 -8.30 11.69 0.47
C ILE A 206 -8.15 13.16 0.03
N ARG A 207 -8.66 13.51 -1.14
CA ARG A 207 -8.61 14.87 -1.68
C ARG A 207 -9.33 15.87 -0.79
N LEU A 208 -10.58 15.58 -0.43
CA LEU A 208 -11.47 16.52 0.25
C LEU A 208 -11.18 16.65 1.75
N SER A 209 -10.67 15.61 2.40
CA SER A 209 -10.59 15.55 3.87
C SER A 209 -9.19 15.33 4.42
N VAL A 210 -8.27 14.74 3.65
CA VAL A 210 -6.95 14.36 4.16
C VAL A 210 -5.87 15.35 3.73
N ILE A 211 -5.81 15.69 2.44
CA ILE A 211 -4.72 16.52 1.87
C ILE A 211 -4.60 17.88 2.58
N HIS A 212 -5.72 18.51 2.95
CA HIS A 212 -5.71 19.80 3.65
C HIS A 212 -5.07 19.75 5.05
N GLY A 213 -5.00 18.57 5.67
CA GLY A 213 -4.35 18.36 6.97
C GLY A 213 -2.87 17.99 6.89
N LEU A 214 -2.35 17.81 5.68
CA LEU A 214 -0.96 17.47 5.40
C LEU A 214 -0.13 18.74 5.09
N PRO A 215 1.21 18.67 5.11
CA PRO A 215 2.05 19.79 4.68
C PRO A 215 1.73 20.24 3.26
N ALA A 216 2.12 21.48 2.95
CA ALA A 216 2.03 21.98 1.58
C ALA A 216 2.96 21.19 0.65
N SER A 217 2.42 20.71 -0.46
CA SER A 217 3.15 20.14 -1.59
C SER A 217 2.39 20.45 -2.86
N LYS A 218 3.10 20.43 -3.99
CA LYS A 218 2.48 20.53 -5.30
C LYS A 218 1.77 19.23 -5.67
N ASP A 219 2.43 18.10 -5.41
CA ASP A 219 1.97 16.77 -5.80
C ASP A 219 1.91 15.84 -4.58
N PHE A 220 0.77 15.19 -4.40
CA PHE A 220 0.55 14.16 -3.40
C PHE A 220 0.46 12.81 -4.08
N VAL A 221 1.03 11.79 -3.44
CA VAL A 221 0.94 10.42 -3.90
C VAL A 221 0.42 9.54 -2.78
N ALA A 222 -0.64 8.78 -3.06
CA ALA A 222 -1.17 7.76 -2.17
C ALA A 222 -0.84 6.36 -2.71
N SER A 223 -0.58 5.43 -1.79
CA SER A 223 -0.34 4.03 -2.10
C SER A 223 -1.45 3.19 -1.51
N LEU A 224 -2.14 2.40 -2.32
CA LEU A 224 -3.26 1.55 -1.86
C LEU A 224 -3.10 0.12 -2.39
N SER A 225 -3.67 -0.86 -1.69
CA SER A 225 -3.85 -2.20 -2.23
C SER A 225 -5.26 -2.71 -1.98
N TYR A 226 -5.77 -3.52 -2.89
CA TYR A 226 -7.02 -4.26 -2.68
C TYR A 226 -6.72 -5.68 -2.19
N LEU A 227 -7.20 -6.01 -0.99
CA LEU A 227 -6.98 -7.31 -0.36
C LEU A 227 -8.27 -8.16 -0.33
N PRO A 228 -8.20 -9.45 -0.69
CA PRO A 228 -9.36 -10.34 -0.65
C PRO A 228 -9.92 -10.44 0.77
N GLY A 229 -11.23 -10.21 0.92
CA GLY A 229 -11.93 -10.24 2.20
C GLY A 229 -11.64 -9.07 3.15
N LYS A 230 -10.81 -8.09 2.73
CA LYS A 230 -10.45 -6.89 3.52
C LYS A 230 -10.75 -5.57 2.80
N ASP A 231 -11.06 -5.62 1.50
CA ASP A 231 -11.30 -4.47 0.62
C ASP A 231 -10.01 -3.63 0.39
N TRP A 232 -10.14 -2.40 -0.10
CA TRP A 232 -9.05 -1.45 -0.22
C TRP A 232 -8.36 -1.22 1.12
N ILE A 233 -7.03 -1.04 1.12
CA ILE A 233 -6.19 -0.59 2.22
C ILE A 233 -5.37 0.61 1.74
N LEU A 234 -5.36 1.70 2.51
CA LEU A 234 -4.45 2.82 2.30
C LEU A 234 -3.15 2.56 3.07
N TRP A 235 -2.03 2.50 2.36
CA TRP A 235 -0.72 2.23 2.96
C TRP A 235 0.00 3.50 3.39
N ASP A 236 0.09 4.50 2.50
CA ASP A 236 0.89 5.71 2.71
C ASP A 236 0.29 6.90 1.94
N ILE A 237 0.49 8.13 2.42
CA ILE A 237 0.27 9.36 1.64
C ILE A 237 1.50 10.28 1.80
N TYR A 238 2.16 10.61 0.69
CA TYR A 238 3.37 11.42 0.73
C TYR A 238 3.34 12.53 -0.33
N GLY A 239 4.00 13.65 -0.06
CA GLY A 239 4.20 14.75 -1.01
C GLY A 239 5.68 15.02 -1.29
N ASP A 240 5.99 16.16 -1.91
CA ASP A 240 7.34 16.55 -2.32
C ASP A 240 8.37 16.62 -1.17
N TRP A 241 7.89 16.76 0.08
CA TRP A 241 8.71 16.70 1.28
C TRP A 241 9.28 15.30 1.54
N TYR A 242 8.74 14.27 0.88
CA TYR A 242 9.18 12.89 0.97
C TYR A 242 10.27 12.60 -0.05
N ARG A 243 11.50 13.07 0.22
CA ARG A 243 12.69 12.57 -0.48
C ARG A 243 12.95 11.13 -0.03
N ARG A 244 12.77 10.18 -0.95
CA ARG A 244 13.23 8.79 -0.77
C ARG A 244 14.74 8.73 -0.88
#